data_AF-A0A6C2UML5-F1
#
_entry.id   AF-A0A6C2UML5-F1
#
_cell.length_a   1.000
_cell.length_b   1.000
_cell.length_c   1.000
_cell.angle_alpha   90.00
_cell.angle_beta   90.00
_cell.angle_gamma   90.00
#
_symmetry.space_group_name_H-M   'P 1'
#
loop_
_entity.id
_entity.type
_entity.pdbx_description
1 polymer ?
#
loop_
_entity_poly.entity_id
_entity_poly.type
_entity_poly.pdbx_seq_one_letter_code
_entity_poly.pdbx_strand_id
1 'polypeptide(L)'
;MKNVPNREAKYVSSMVDYYDLILGLHADEATRPVAESARIRPAIIVPCCNFWSKEKLGRDELVEAIEKYYREHQVSYEHVTFPFKGPKNIGIISCPTTQSKERFKTL
;
A
#
# COMPACT_ATOMS: atom_id res chain seq x y z
N MET A 1 8.36 10.98 -9.49
CA MET A 1 9.79 10.61 -9.71
C MET A 1 10.33 11.45 -10.85
N LYS A 2 11.41 12.22 -10.67
CA LYS A 2 12.01 12.96 -11.79
C LYS A 2 12.62 11.96 -12.78
N ASN A 3 12.40 12.18 -14.08
CA ASN A 3 13.01 11.45 -15.19
C ASN A 3 12.58 9.98 -15.38
N VAL A 4 11.53 9.52 -14.69
CA VAL A 4 10.89 8.24 -15.01
C VAL A 4 9.65 8.53 -15.84
N PRO A 5 9.58 8.09 -17.12
CA PRO A 5 8.36 8.18 -17.92
C PRO A 5 7.20 7.58 -17.13
N ASN A 6 6.18 8.39 -16.89
CA ASN A 6 5.01 7.99 -16.14
C ASN A 6 3.76 8.56 -16.83
N ARG A 7 2.64 7.88 -16.60
CA ARG A 7 1.33 8.36 -17.01
C ARG A 7 0.60 8.82 -15.77
N GLU A 8 0.24 10.10 -15.73
CA GLU A 8 -0.69 10.59 -14.73
C GLU A 8 -2.07 9.96 -14.99
N ALA A 9 -2.56 9.21 -14.01
CA ALA A 9 -3.85 8.54 -14.08
C ALA A 9 -4.41 8.36 -12.68
N LYS A 10 -5.73 8.53 -12.55
CA LYS A 10 -6.43 8.22 -11.31
C LYS A 10 -6.38 6.70 -11.07
N TYR A 11 -5.91 6.32 -9.88
CA TYR A 11 -5.99 4.94 -9.39
C TYR A 11 -7.12 4.82 -8.37
N VAL A 12 -7.95 3.79 -8.51
CA VAL A 12 -8.97 3.41 -7.52
C VAL A 12 -8.85 1.92 -7.23
N SER A 13 -9.18 1.51 -6.01
CA SER A 13 -9.00 0.12 -5.54
C SER A 13 -9.79 -0.91 -6.34
N SER A 14 -10.88 -0.54 -7.01
CA SER A 14 -11.63 -1.46 -7.91
C SER A 14 -10.87 -1.84 -9.18
N MET A 15 -9.75 -1.18 -9.51
CA MET A 15 -8.88 -1.56 -10.64
C MET A 15 -7.96 -2.75 -10.28
N VAL A 16 -7.96 -3.20 -9.03
CA VAL A 16 -6.99 -4.17 -8.53
C VAL A 16 -7.03 -5.53 -9.24
N ASP A 17 -8.18 -5.92 -9.80
CA ASP A 17 -8.31 -7.20 -10.51
C ASP A 17 -7.45 -7.30 -11.78
N TYR A 18 -7.06 -6.16 -12.37
CA TYR A 18 -6.20 -6.10 -13.57
C TYR A 18 -4.71 -6.31 -13.26
N TYR A 19 -4.32 -6.38 -11.99
CA TYR A 19 -2.93 -6.41 -11.57
C TYR A 19 -2.67 -7.56 -10.62
N ASP A 20 -1.49 -8.18 -10.73
CA ASP A 20 -1.05 -9.20 -9.77
C ASP A 20 -0.38 -8.61 -8.53
N LEU A 21 0.10 -7.37 -8.64
CA LEU A 21 0.80 -6.65 -7.58
C LEU A 21 0.53 -5.15 -7.71
N ILE A 22 0.20 -4.51 -6.58
CA ILE A 22 0.07 -3.05 -6.50
C ILE A 22 1.30 -2.46 -5.77
N LEU A 23 1.92 -1.46 -6.38
CA LEU A 23 3.07 -0.74 -5.80
C LEU A 23 2.72 0.74 -5.58
N GLY A 24 2.54 1.13 -4.32
CA GLY A 24 2.35 2.51 -3.89
C GLY A 24 3.65 3.13 -3.39
N LEU A 25 4.47 3.66 -4.29
CA LEU A 25 5.71 4.36 -3.93
C LEU A 25 5.42 5.85 -3.79
N HIS A 26 5.37 6.38 -2.57
CA HIS A 26 4.95 7.78 -2.37
C HIS A 26 3.59 8.04 -3.02
N ALA A 27 2.62 7.17 -2.73
CA ALA A 27 1.33 7.15 -3.43
C ALA A 27 0.48 8.43 -3.22
N ASP A 28 0.89 9.34 -2.33
CA ASP A 28 0.22 10.61 -2.04
C ASP A 28 -1.30 10.42 -1.90
N GLU A 29 -2.12 11.09 -2.70
CA GLU A 29 -3.59 10.97 -2.69
C GLU A 29 -4.11 9.55 -2.96
N ALA A 30 -3.33 8.71 -3.63
CA ALA A 30 -3.65 7.30 -3.89
C ALA A 30 -3.29 6.36 -2.73
N THR A 31 -2.74 6.86 -1.61
CA THR A 31 -2.37 6.02 -0.45
C THR A 31 -3.52 5.13 0.01
N ARG A 32 -4.73 5.69 0.13
CA ARG A 32 -5.91 4.92 0.57
C ARG A 32 -6.37 3.89 -0.47
N PRO A 33 -6.55 4.22 -1.76
CA PRO A 33 -6.80 3.23 -2.81
C PRO A 33 -5.79 2.09 -2.87
N VAL A 34 -4.49 2.37 -2.67
CA VAL A 34 -3.46 1.33 -2.64
C VAL A 34 -3.63 0.42 -1.42
N ALA A 35 -3.89 0.96 -0.23
CA ALA A 35 -4.16 0.16 0.97
C ALA A 35 -5.42 -0.70 0.83
N GLU A 36 -6.50 -0.15 0.29
CA GLU A 36 -7.73 -0.90 0.06
C GLU A 36 -7.53 -2.09 -0.90
N SER A 37 -6.61 -1.96 -1.86
CA SER A 37 -6.27 -3.01 -2.82
C SER A 37 -5.69 -4.26 -2.15
N ALA A 38 -5.03 -4.09 -0.98
CA ALA A 38 -4.44 -5.17 -0.19
C ALA A 38 -5.45 -6.23 0.27
N ARG A 39 -6.75 -5.90 0.27
CA ARG A 39 -7.83 -6.83 0.59
C ARG A 39 -8.03 -7.91 -0.48
N ILE A 40 -7.57 -7.64 -1.71
CA ILE A 40 -7.81 -8.50 -2.88
C ILE A 40 -6.47 -9.03 -3.43
N ARG A 41 -5.49 -8.14 -3.65
CA ARG A 41 -4.17 -8.46 -4.23
C ARG A 41 -3.04 -8.04 -3.30
N PRO A 42 -1.84 -8.62 -3.45
CA PRO A 42 -0.67 -8.12 -2.75
C PRO A 42 -0.43 -6.65 -3.08
N ALA A 43 -0.13 -5.86 -2.06
CA ALA A 43 0.22 -4.46 -2.18
C ALA A 43 1.45 -4.12 -1.34
N ILE A 44 2.35 -3.32 -1.89
CA ILE A 44 3.48 -2.72 -1.18
C ILE A 44 3.25 -1.22 -1.11
N ILE A 45 3.34 -0.64 0.08
CA ILE A 45 3.14 0.80 0.29
C ILE A 45 4.36 1.38 0.97
N VAL A 46 4.95 2.42 0.37
CA VAL A 46 5.96 3.28 0.97
C VAL A 46 5.31 4.65 1.23
N PRO A 47 4.68 4.84 2.40
CA PRO A 47 3.98 6.09 2.71
C PRO A 47 4.97 7.23 2.96
N CYS A 48 4.57 8.48 2.72
CA CYS A 48 5.42 9.64 3.03
C CYS A 48 4.72 10.94 3.41
N CYS A 49 3.55 11.19 2.82
CA CYS A 49 2.77 12.38 3.03
C CYS A 49 1.43 11.90 3.59
N ASN A 50 0.90 12.62 4.57
CA ASN A 50 -0.37 12.24 5.16
C ASN A 50 -1.53 12.66 4.25
N PHE A 51 -2.00 11.71 3.46
CA PHE A 51 -3.26 11.75 2.72
C PHE A 51 -4.28 10.77 3.30
N TRP A 52 -4.05 10.30 4.52
CA TRP A 52 -4.87 9.29 5.19
C TRP A 52 -5.90 9.91 6.13
N SER A 53 -5.49 10.95 6.86
CA SER A 53 -6.32 11.66 7.84
C SER A 53 -6.28 13.17 7.60
N LYS A 54 -7.35 13.86 8.05
CA LYS A 54 -7.39 15.33 8.13
C LYS A 54 -6.47 15.89 9.21
N GLU A 55 -6.22 15.11 10.26
CA GLU A 55 -5.26 15.46 11.32
C GLU A 55 -3.84 15.24 10.82
N LYS A 56 -2.88 16.04 11.29
CA LYS A 56 -1.48 15.94 10.86
C LYS A 56 -0.81 14.70 11.46
N LEU A 57 -0.76 13.62 10.68
CA LEU A 57 0.01 12.43 11.02
C LEU A 57 1.49 12.60 10.61
N GLY A 58 2.39 12.30 11.53
CA GLY A 58 3.78 12.00 11.25
C GLY A 58 3.92 10.69 10.44
N ARG A 59 5.16 10.39 10.03
CA ARG A 59 5.43 9.18 9.22
C ARG A 59 5.03 7.90 9.95
N ASP A 60 5.45 7.75 11.20
CA ASP A 60 5.27 6.49 11.94
C ASP A 60 3.77 6.32 12.31
N GLU A 61 3.09 7.41 12.64
CA GLU A 61 1.64 7.44 12.87
C GLU A 61 0.85 7.11 11.59
N LEU A 62 1.32 7.57 10.42
CA LEU A 62 0.72 7.21 9.13
C LEU A 62 0.88 5.72 8.83
N VAL A 63 2.07 5.16 9.10
CA VAL A 63 2.31 3.71 8.98
C VAL A 63 1.36 2.96 9.91
N GLU A 64 1.29 3.34 11.19
CA GLU A 64 0.40 2.72 12.18
C GLU A 64 -1.08 2.82 11.77
N ALA A 65 -1.51 3.93 11.17
CA ALA A 65 -2.88 4.11 10.71
C ALA A 65 -3.24 3.16 9.55
N ILE A 66 -2.30 2.91 8.63
CA ILE A 66 -2.48 1.93 7.54
C ILE A 66 -2.47 0.51 8.11
N GLU A 67 -1.56 0.21 9.03
CA GLU A 67 -1.50 -1.09 9.70
C GLU A 67 -2.77 -1.38 10.50
N LYS A 68 -3.31 -0.38 11.21
CA LYS A 68 -4.60 -0.48 11.91
C LYS A 68 -5.71 -0.85 10.94
N TYR A 69 -5.78 -0.19 9.78
CA TYR A 69 -6.74 -0.54 8.74
C TYR A 69 -6.58 -1.99 8.26
N TYR A 70 -5.35 -2.46 8.07
CA TYR A 70 -5.10 -3.87 7.72
C TYR A 70 -5.58 -4.84 8.81
N ARG A 71 -5.32 -4.54 10.09
CA ARG A 71 -5.83 -5.35 11.21
C ARG A 71 -7.35 -5.42 11.21
N GLU A 72 -8.03 -4.29 11.01
CA GLU A 72 -9.50 -4.20 10.95
C GLU A 72 -10.10 -5.00 9.78
N HIS A 73 -9.36 -5.11 8.67
CA HIS A 73 -9.80 -5.82 7.46
C HIS A 73 -9.18 -7.21 7.30
N GLN A 74 -8.54 -7.74 8.35
CA GLN A 74 -7.90 -9.06 8.37
C GLN A 74 -6.85 -9.27 7.27
N VAL A 75 -6.22 -8.19 6.83
CA VAL A 75 -5.09 -8.23 5.88
C VAL A 75 -3.83 -8.53 6.69
N SER A 76 -3.13 -9.61 6.34
CA SER A 76 -1.81 -9.89 6.89
C SER A 76 -0.79 -8.94 6.29
N TYR A 77 0.17 -8.49 7.08
CA TYR A 77 1.19 -7.57 6.60
C TYR A 77 2.50 -7.71 7.36
N GLU A 78 3.56 -7.23 6.73
CA GLU A 78 4.89 -7.09 7.29
C GLU A 78 5.34 -5.65 7.17
N HIS A 79 5.90 -5.14 8.27
CA HIS A 79 6.61 -3.87 8.29
C HIS A 79 8.02 -4.11 7.78
N VAL A 80 8.47 -3.33 6.79
CA VAL A 80 9.81 -3.46 6.21
C VAL A 80 10.53 -2.11 6.23
N THR A 81 11.78 -2.12 6.71
CA THR A 81 12.72 -1.01 6.53
C THR A 81 13.64 -1.33 5.37
N PHE A 82 13.52 -0.58 4.28
CA PHE A 82 14.34 -0.75 3.09
C PHE A 82 15.75 -0.20 3.27
N PRO A 83 16.78 -0.82 2.66
CA PRO A 83 18.19 -0.47 2.88
C PRO A 83 18.65 0.74 2.06
N PHE A 84 17.78 1.72 1.79
CA PHE A 84 18.14 2.97 1.13
C PHE A 84 18.13 4.16 2.09
N LYS A 85 18.97 5.16 1.81
CA LYS A 85 19.13 6.35 2.66
C LYS A 85 17.92 7.27 2.58
N GLY A 86 17.51 7.81 3.72
CA GLY A 86 16.51 8.88 3.83
C GLY A 86 15.32 8.50 4.72
N PRO A 87 14.46 9.47 5.08
CA PRO A 87 13.34 9.25 6.00
C PRO A 87 12.20 8.39 5.42
N LYS A 88 12.24 8.17 4.09
CA LYS A 88 11.20 7.56 3.25
C LYS A 88 11.45 6.07 2.98
N ASN A 89 12.05 5.37 3.94
CA ASN A 89 12.53 3.98 3.78
C ASN A 89 11.72 2.94 4.54
N ILE A 90 10.62 3.33 5.17
CA ILE A 90 9.69 2.40 5.80
C ILE A 90 8.56 2.10 4.83
N GLY A 91 8.22 0.83 4.68
CA GLY A 91 7.04 0.42 3.96
C GLY A 91 6.31 -0.74 4.63
N ILE A 92 5.12 -0.99 4.11
CA ILE A 92 4.23 -2.04 4.56
C ILE A 92 3.99 -2.96 3.37
N ILE A 93 4.33 -4.24 3.54
CA ILE A 93 4.08 -5.28 2.55
C ILE A 93 2.86 -6.06 3.01
N SER A 94 1.80 -6.06 2.23
CA SER A 94 0.63 -6.89 2.53
C SER A 94 0.80 -8.28 1.91
N CYS A 95 0.50 -9.28 2.72
CA CYS A 95 0.20 -10.61 2.24
C CYS A 95 -1.32 -10.69 2.02
N PRO A 96 -1.77 -11.13 0.83
CA PRO A 96 -3.18 -11.38 0.62
C PRO A 96 -3.71 -12.39 1.65
N THR A 97 -4.99 -12.25 2.01
CA THR A 97 -5.68 -13.15 2.94
C THR A 97 -5.58 -14.62 2.51
N THR A 98 -5.88 -15.57 3.40
CA THR A 98 -5.97 -17.00 3.07
C THR A 98 -6.89 -17.25 1.86
N GLN A 99 -7.96 -16.46 1.72
CA GLN A 99 -8.90 -16.50 0.59
C GLN A 99 -8.27 -16.05 -0.73
N SER A 100 -7.41 -15.03 -0.70
CA SER A 100 -6.63 -14.64 -1.88
C SER A 100 -5.57 -15.70 -2.22
N LYS A 101 -4.91 -16.32 -1.23
CA LYS A 101 -3.98 -17.44 -1.46
C LYS A 101 -4.66 -18.63 -2.15
N GLU A 102 -5.89 -18.98 -1.76
CA GLU A 102 -6.70 -20.03 -2.42
C GLU A 102 -7.01 -19.67 -3.88
N ARG A 103 -7.42 -18.42 -4.15
CA ARG A 103 -7.75 -17.92 -5.50
C ARG A 103 -6.55 -17.88 -6.47
N PHE A 104 -5.31 -17.87 -5.96
CA PHE A 104 -4.09 -17.91 -6.77
C PHE A 104 -3.43 -19.29 -6.89
N LYS A 105 -3.86 -20.29 -6.11
CA LYS A 105 -3.42 -21.69 -6.29
C LYS A 105 -4.07 -22.37 -7.50
N THR A 106 -5.09 -21.75 -8.09
CA THR A 106 -5.90 -22.29 -9.20
C THR A 106 -5.50 -21.76 -10.58
N LEU A 107 -4.40 -21.01 -10.68
CA LEU A 107 -3.73 -20.61 -11.93
C LEU A 107 -2.47 -21.47 -12.13
#